data_AF-A0A3P7JLM8-F1
#
_entry.id   AF-A0A3P7JLM8-F1
#
_cell.length_a   1.000
_cell.length_b   1.000
_cell.length_c   1.000
_cell.angle_alpha   90.00
_cell.angle_beta   90.00
_cell.angle_gamma   90.00
#
_symmetry.space_group_name_H-M   'P 1'
#
loop_
_entity.id
_entity.type
_entity.pdbx_description
1 polymer ?
#
loop_
_entity_poly.entity_id
_entity_poly.type
_entity_poly.pdbx_seq_one_letter_code
_entity_poly.pdbx_strand_id
1 'polypeptide(L)'
;MVVTAEPREGSSSLPITIEENEFAKNGGEYSAMLSMQGSNAANGSFRSNRLHDNKNSMASVILMSPYYSLDSNDFSNTKSAHELEVRSDGSWVNWEEIFPID
;
A
#
# COMPACT_ATOMS: atom_id res chain seq x y z
N MET A 1 11.10 -25.61 -7.42
CA MET A 1 11.59 -24.70 -8.47
C MET A 1 10.92 -23.36 -8.24
N VAL A 2 11.65 -22.40 -7.67
CA VAL A 2 11.19 -21.02 -7.52
C VAL A 2 11.65 -20.29 -8.77
N VAL A 3 10.72 -19.71 -9.52
CA VAL A 3 11.04 -18.89 -10.68
C VAL A 3 11.17 -17.46 -10.18
N THR A 4 12.41 -16.99 -10.03
CA THR A 4 12.69 -15.60 -9.66
C THR A 4 12.89 -14.82 -10.96
N ALA A 5 11.99 -13.90 -11.27
CA ALA A 5 12.19 -12.98 -12.39
C ALA A 5 13.19 -11.90 -11.94
N GLU A 6 14.36 -11.83 -12.58
CA GLU A 6 15.29 -10.72 -12.38
C GLU A 6 14.81 -9.50 -13.17
N PRO A 7 14.74 -8.30 -12.56
CA PRO A 7 14.40 -7.08 -13.29
C PRO A 7 15.47 -6.82 -14.36
N ARG A 8 15.05 -6.61 -15.61
CA ARG A 8 15.97 -6.13 -16.65
C ARG A 8 16.51 -4.75 -16.23
N GLU A 9 17.83 -4.60 -16.24
CA GLU A 9 18.47 -3.28 -16.13
C GLU A 9 17.89 -2.36 -17.21
N GLY A 10 17.26 -1.28 -16.77
CA GLY A 10 16.46 -0.38 -17.62
C GLY A 10 14.97 -0.33 -17.28
N SER A 11 14.49 -1.03 -16.24
CA SER A 11 13.15 -0.81 -15.70
C SER A 11 13.01 0.62 -15.20
N SER A 12 12.46 1.46 -16.08
CA SER A 12 12.03 2.81 -15.80
C SER A 12 11.20 2.89 -14.52
N SER A 13 11.13 4.09 -13.97
CA SER A 13 10.22 4.57 -12.91
C SER A 13 8.73 4.40 -13.27
N LEU A 14 8.33 3.21 -13.72
CA LEU A 14 6.99 2.91 -14.17
C LEU A 14 6.09 2.88 -12.95
N PRO A 15 5.05 3.72 -12.93
CA PRO A 15 4.15 3.73 -11.80
C PRO A 15 3.42 2.39 -11.68
N ILE A 16 3.36 1.85 -10.47
CA ILE A 16 2.63 0.61 -10.19
C ILE A 16 1.18 0.97 -9.90
N THR A 17 0.24 0.51 -10.71
CA THR A 17 -1.19 0.71 -10.48
C THR A 17 -1.85 -0.62 -10.11
N ILE A 18 -2.50 -0.65 -8.96
CA ILE A 18 -3.32 -1.76 -8.46
C ILE A 18 -4.75 -1.22 -8.40
N GLU A 19 -5.57 -1.55 -9.39
CA GLU A 19 -6.91 -1.03 -9.52
C GLU A 19 -7.96 -2.08 -9.89
N GLU A 20 -9.19 -1.86 -9.42
CA GLU A 20 -10.36 -2.68 -9.73
C GLU A 20 -10.20 -4.17 -9.34
N ASN A 21 -9.40 -4.46 -8.30
CA ASN A 21 -9.19 -5.81 -7.80
C ASN A 21 -10.09 -6.15 -6.61
N GLU A 22 -10.34 -7.44 -6.42
CA GLU A 22 -11.05 -8.01 -5.28
C GLU A 22 -10.06 -8.74 -4.34
N PHE A 23 -10.05 -8.34 -3.07
CA PHE A 23 -9.32 -9.03 -2.00
C PHE A 23 -10.33 -9.57 -0.99
N ALA A 24 -10.60 -10.88 -1.05
CA ALA A 24 -11.63 -11.50 -0.23
C ALA A 24 -11.13 -12.61 0.68
N LYS A 25 -11.72 -12.72 1.87
CA LYS A 25 -11.55 -13.83 2.82
C LYS A 25 -10.10 -14.04 3.32
N ASN A 26 -9.32 -12.96 3.40
CA ASN A 26 -7.98 -13.00 3.98
C ASN A 26 -8.02 -13.17 5.50
N GLY A 27 -7.11 -13.98 6.05
CA GLY A 27 -7.07 -14.37 7.48
C GLY A 27 -5.75 -14.11 8.20
N GLY A 28 -4.87 -13.26 7.66
CA GLY A 28 -3.54 -12.94 8.22
C GLY A 28 -3.48 -11.59 8.93
N GLU A 29 -2.30 -10.97 8.99
CA GLU A 29 -2.14 -9.63 9.60
C GLU A 29 -2.76 -8.52 8.74
N TYR A 30 -2.61 -8.64 7.41
CA TYR A 30 -3.13 -7.68 6.42
C TYR A 30 -3.43 -8.37 5.08
N SER A 31 -4.19 -7.70 4.20
CA SER A 31 -4.48 -8.18 2.84
C SER A 31 -3.45 -7.68 1.83
N ALA A 32 -2.95 -6.46 1.99
CA ALA A 32 -1.87 -5.91 1.17
C ALA A 32 -0.87 -5.08 2.00
N MET A 33 0.40 -5.10 1.60
CA MET A 33 1.44 -4.23 2.13
C MET A 33 2.07 -3.47 0.98
N LEU A 34 1.98 -2.14 1.01
CA LEU A 34 2.48 -1.23 -0.01
C LEU A 34 3.81 -0.64 0.45
N SER A 35 4.91 -1.16 -0.12
CA SER A 35 6.26 -0.74 0.22
C SER A 35 7.10 -0.59 -1.04
N MET A 36 7.94 0.43 -1.06
CA MET A 36 8.96 0.67 -2.08
C MET A 36 10.21 1.17 -1.38
N GLN A 37 11.35 0.58 -1.73
CA GLN A 37 12.65 0.88 -1.14
C GLN A 37 13.68 1.24 -2.23
N GLY A 38 14.66 2.07 -1.87
CA GLY A 38 15.81 2.40 -2.71
C GLY A 38 15.63 3.59 -3.64
N SER A 39 16.64 3.83 -4.49
CA SER A 39 16.74 4.97 -5.42
C SER A 39 15.78 4.92 -6.61
N ASN A 40 14.98 3.85 -6.73
CA ASN A 40 14.03 3.61 -7.83
C ASN A 40 12.58 3.77 -7.35
N ALA A 41 12.33 4.75 -6.48
CA ALA A 41 10.98 5.12 -6.08
C ALA A 41 10.15 5.50 -7.32
N ALA A 42 9.13 4.70 -7.64
CA ALA A 42 8.15 5.00 -8.66
C ALA A 42 6.81 5.30 -7.97
N ASN A 43 5.98 6.17 -8.55
CA ASN A 43 4.67 6.44 -7.95
C ASN A 43 3.78 5.20 -8.02
N GLY A 44 3.21 4.80 -6.90
CA GLY A 44 2.22 3.73 -6.80
C GLY A 44 0.81 4.30 -6.69
N SER A 45 -0.18 3.55 -7.17
CA SER A 45 -1.60 3.82 -6.96
C SER A 45 -2.31 2.54 -6.56
N PHE A 46 -3.02 2.57 -5.45
CA PHE A 46 -3.91 1.50 -5.01
C PHE A 46 -5.32 2.08 -4.96
N ARG A 47 -6.11 1.86 -6.01
CA ARG A 47 -7.38 2.57 -6.18
C ARG A 47 -8.56 1.71 -6.63
N SER A 48 -9.77 2.06 -6.24
CA SER A 48 -10.99 1.36 -6.68
C SER A 48 -10.95 -0.16 -6.43
N ASN A 49 -10.19 -0.62 -5.44
CA ASN A 49 -10.16 -2.02 -5.05
C ASN A 49 -11.24 -2.30 -4.01
N ARG A 50 -11.73 -3.54 -3.99
CA ARG A 50 -12.73 -4.00 -3.03
C ARG A 50 -12.11 -5.04 -2.10
N LEU A 51 -12.05 -4.74 -0.82
CA LEU A 51 -11.48 -5.59 0.21
C LEU A 51 -12.60 -6.02 1.16
N HIS A 52 -13.17 -7.21 0.98
CA HIS A 52 -14.35 -7.65 1.75
C HIS A 52 -14.22 -9.05 2.35
N ASP A 53 -15.09 -9.35 3.32
CA ASP A 53 -15.08 -10.62 4.07
C ASP A 53 -13.73 -10.96 4.72
N ASN A 54 -12.86 -9.96 4.86
CA ASN A 54 -11.54 -10.13 5.43
C ASN A 54 -11.62 -10.18 6.96
N LYS A 55 -10.70 -10.94 7.56
CA LYS A 55 -10.53 -11.12 9.00
C LYS A 55 -9.09 -10.83 9.40
N ASN A 56 -8.52 -9.76 8.85
CA ASN A 56 -7.14 -9.40 9.11
C ASN A 56 -6.98 -8.85 10.53
N SER A 57 -5.95 -9.28 11.26
CA SER A 57 -5.76 -8.89 12.67
C SER A 57 -5.20 -7.48 12.87
N MET A 58 -4.51 -6.89 11.88
CA MET A 58 -3.92 -5.55 12.01
C MET A 58 -4.66 -4.51 11.18
N ALA A 59 -4.70 -4.68 9.86
CA ALA A 59 -5.42 -3.77 8.97
C ALA A 59 -5.78 -4.47 7.65
N SER A 60 -6.63 -3.86 6.82
CA SER A 60 -6.81 -4.36 5.45
C SER A 60 -5.56 -4.08 4.60
N VAL A 61 -4.98 -2.88 4.73
CA VAL A 61 -3.76 -2.48 4.03
C VAL A 61 -2.74 -1.88 4.99
N ILE A 62 -1.46 -2.21 4.81
CA ILE A 62 -0.34 -1.52 5.45
C ILE A 62 0.39 -0.67 4.41
N LEU A 63 0.49 0.63 4.65
CA LEU A 63 1.24 1.56 3.82
C LEU A 63 2.59 1.89 4.48
N MET A 64 3.69 1.56 3.80
CA MET A 64 5.04 1.80 4.32
C MET A 64 5.82 2.90 3.57
N SER A 65 5.31 3.37 2.43
CA SER A 65 6.10 4.19 1.50
C SER A 65 5.35 5.42 0.97
N PRO A 66 6.01 6.60 0.82
CA PRO A 66 5.39 7.85 0.35
C PRO A 66 4.87 7.83 -1.05
N TYR A 67 5.36 6.88 -1.81
CA TYR A 67 5.17 6.92 -3.24
C TYR A 67 3.81 6.35 -3.64
N TYR A 68 3.04 5.76 -2.72
CA TYR A 68 1.70 5.25 -3.00
C TYR A 68 0.60 6.27 -2.68
N SER A 69 -0.30 6.47 -3.64
CA SER A 69 -1.60 7.06 -3.43
C SER A 69 -2.65 5.96 -3.20
N LEU A 70 -3.55 6.18 -2.24
CA LEU A 70 -4.71 5.32 -2.00
C LEU A 70 -5.97 6.14 -2.26
N ASP A 71 -6.83 5.66 -3.15
CA ASP A 71 -8.04 6.39 -3.54
C ASP A 71 -9.23 5.46 -3.80
N SER A 72 -10.42 5.85 -3.36
CA SER A 72 -11.68 5.19 -3.73
C SER A 72 -11.74 3.66 -3.50
N ASN A 73 -10.99 3.12 -2.54
CA ASN A 73 -11.07 1.69 -2.18
C ASN A 73 -12.21 1.44 -1.20
N ASP A 74 -12.90 0.32 -1.36
CA ASP A 74 -13.95 -0.16 -0.47
C ASP A 74 -13.35 -1.19 0.51
N PHE A 75 -13.48 -0.94 1.81
CA PHE A 75 -12.88 -1.75 2.85
C PHE A 75 -13.93 -2.31 3.79
N SER A 76 -13.80 -3.61 4.08
CA SER A 76 -14.61 -4.33 5.04
C SER A 76 -13.76 -5.43 5.69
N ASN A 77 -13.17 -5.10 6.84
CA ASN A 77 -12.51 -6.06 7.71
C ASN A 77 -13.26 -6.21 9.04
N THR A 78 -13.67 -7.44 9.33
CA THR A 78 -14.48 -7.74 10.53
C THR A 78 -13.67 -7.92 11.80
N LYS A 79 -12.34 -8.06 11.71
CA LYS A 79 -11.48 -8.41 12.86
C LYS A 79 -10.61 -7.24 13.35
N SER A 80 -10.23 -6.31 12.47
CA SER A 80 -9.51 -5.10 12.87
C SER A 80 -10.45 -3.90 12.94
N ALA A 81 -10.14 -2.95 13.83
CA ALA A 81 -10.74 -1.62 13.85
C ALA A 81 -10.14 -0.67 12.78
N HIS A 82 -9.03 -1.07 12.15
CA HIS A 82 -8.32 -0.26 11.17
C HIS A 82 -8.41 -0.90 9.79
N GLU A 83 -8.79 -0.10 8.79
CA GLU A 83 -8.75 -0.54 7.40
C GLU A 83 -7.40 -0.24 6.75
N LEU A 84 -6.76 0.86 7.14
CA LEU A 84 -5.43 1.26 6.70
C LEU A 84 -4.53 1.51 7.91
N GLU A 85 -3.32 0.98 7.88
CA GLU A 85 -2.26 1.30 8.84
C GLU A 85 -1.06 1.89 8.10
N VAL A 86 -0.62 3.08 8.49
CA VAL A 86 0.57 3.72 7.92
C VAL A 86 1.74 3.50 8.87
N ARG A 87 2.83 2.92 8.36
CA ARG A 87 4.07 2.71 9.12
C ARG A 87 5.22 3.40 8.41
N SER A 88 5.82 4.40 9.04
CA SER A 88 7.06 4.97 8.54
C SER A 88 8.21 3.99 8.77
N ASP A 89 9.14 3.90 7.83
CA ASP A 89 10.45 3.27 8.02
C ASP A 89 11.41 4.17 8.84
N GLY A 90 10.87 5.19 9.52
CA GLY A 90 11.62 6.20 10.28
C GLY A 90 12.04 7.44 9.47
N SER A 91 11.68 7.59 8.19
CA SER A 91 12.18 8.68 7.32
C SER A 91 11.15 9.74 6.85
N TRP A 92 9.95 9.76 7.40
CA TRP A 92 8.90 10.64 6.89
C TRP A 92 8.92 12.02 7.55
N VAL A 93 9.29 13.04 6.77
CA VAL A 93 9.08 14.43 7.13
C VAL A 93 7.57 14.71 7.08
N ASN A 94 7.03 15.20 8.19
CA ASN A 94 5.61 15.51 8.36
C ASN A 94 5.12 16.49 7.28
N TRP A 95 3.93 16.24 6.73
CA TRP A 95 3.22 17.17 5.84
C TRP A 95 2.91 18.52 6.51
N GLU A 96 3.00 18.62 7.84
CA GLU A 96 2.87 19.87 8.59
C GLU A 96 4.07 20.83 8.40
N GLU A 97 5.22 20.39 7.88
CA GLU A 97 6.37 21.28 7.63
C GLU A 97 6.33 22.00 6.27
N ILE A 98 5.37 21.66 5.38
CA ILE A 98 5.30 22.19 4.01
C ILE A 98 4.30 23.36 3.86
N PHE A 99 3.40 23.55 4.83
CA PHE A 99 2.50 24.71 4.84
C PHE A 99 2.60 25.43 6.18
N PRO A 100 3.32 26.58 6.28
CA PRO A 100 3.07 27.48 7.40
C PRO A 100 1.60 27.91 7.28
N ILE A 101 0.79 27.50 8.25
CA ILE A 101 -0.48 28.17 8.50
C ILE A 101 -0.08 29.53 9.09
N ASP A 102 -0.33 30.60 8.34
CA ASP A 102 -0.23 31.98 8.82
C ASP A 102 -1.20 32.23 10.00
#